data_AF-X1F5Q3-F1
#
_entry.id   AF-X1F5Q3-F1
#
_cell.length_a   1.000
_cell.length_b   1.000
_cell.length_c   1.000
_cell.angle_alpha   90.00
_cell.angle_beta   90.00
_cell.angle_gamma   90.00
#
_symmetry.space_group_name_H-M   'P 1'
#
loop_
_entity.id
_entity.type
_entity.pdbx_description
1 polymer ?
#
loop_
_entity_poly.entity_id
_entity_poly.type
_entity_poly.pdbx_seq_one_letter_code
_entity_poly.pdbx_strand_id
1 'polypeptide(L)'
;MRTQEEIVKRFNERRKGDLLGFEIHEYLPYLDYEHAKSFLKKGVESKDWGQERMTPIEKIKDYMKFAWDKANGCRGISAGRSLQHMVAWLWLDRQDKFLKEWNNLEDYEYYGKPQLIAICELYGIDWKQYDDGIRTNIG
;
A
#
# COMPACT_ATOMS: atom_id res chain seq x y z
N MET A 1 2.80 -13.58 4.90
CA MET A 1 1.81 -13.29 3.84
C MET A 1 0.43 -13.87 4.17
N ARG A 2 -0.64 -13.18 3.74
CA ARG A 2 -2.06 -13.58 3.85
C ARG A 2 -2.44 -14.74 2.94
N THR A 3 -3.50 -15.47 3.30
CA THR A 3 -4.11 -16.51 2.45
C THR A 3 -5.04 -15.91 1.39
N GLN A 4 -5.40 -16.71 0.40
CA GLN A 4 -6.34 -16.33 -0.67
C GLN A 4 -7.68 -15.87 -0.10
N GLU A 5 -8.23 -16.61 0.87
CA GLU A 5 -9.51 -16.33 1.51
C GLU A 5 -9.45 -15.05 2.35
N GLU A 6 -8.35 -14.83 3.09
CA GLU A 6 -8.14 -13.59 3.82
C GLU A 6 -8.15 -12.40 2.85
N ILE A 7 -7.44 -12.49 1.73
CA ILE A 7 -7.32 -11.43 0.73
C ILE A 7 -8.68 -11.14 0.08
N VAL A 8 -9.43 -12.17 -0.33
CA VAL A 8 -10.79 -12.03 -0.88
C VAL A 8 -11.72 -11.33 0.12
N LYS A 9 -11.66 -11.72 1.39
CA LYS A 9 -12.45 -11.09 2.45
C LYS A 9 -12.10 -9.61 2.59
N ARG A 10 -10.81 -9.29 2.71
CA ARG A 10 -10.32 -7.92 2.85
C ARG A 10 -10.70 -7.05 1.65
N PHE A 11 -10.57 -7.55 0.43
CA PHE A 11 -10.97 -6.85 -0.78
C PHE A 11 -12.45 -6.43 -0.72
N ASN A 12 -13.34 -7.36 -0.35
CA ASN A 12 -14.77 -7.09 -0.25
C ASN A 12 -15.14 -6.11 0.87
N GLU A 13 -14.42 -6.13 1.98
CA GLU A 13 -14.60 -5.18 3.08
C GLU A 13 -14.18 -3.76 2.66
N ARG A 14 -13.02 -3.63 2.01
CA ARG A 14 -12.41 -2.33 1.69
C ARG A 14 -12.98 -1.66 0.45
N ARG A 15 -13.47 -2.43 -0.53
CA ARG A 15 -14.03 -1.87 -1.79
C ARG A 15 -15.17 -0.86 -1.58
N LYS A 16 -15.87 -0.93 -0.45
CA LYS A 16 -16.97 0.00 -0.13
C LYS A 16 -16.47 1.40 0.26
N GLY A 17 -15.27 1.49 0.83
CA GLY A 17 -14.66 2.75 1.29
C GLY A 17 -13.52 3.26 0.42
N ASP A 18 -12.93 2.41 -0.42
CA ASP A 18 -11.84 2.76 -1.33
C ASP A 18 -12.39 3.22 -2.70
N LEU A 19 -12.96 4.43 -2.73
CA LEU A 19 -13.64 4.98 -3.91
C LEU A 19 -12.75 5.09 -5.16
N LEU A 20 -11.44 5.26 -4.98
CA LEU A 20 -10.47 5.39 -6.07
C LEU A 20 -9.73 4.08 -6.37
N GLY A 21 -9.96 3.03 -5.56
CA GLY A 21 -9.38 1.71 -5.76
C GLY A 21 -7.88 1.63 -5.46
N PHE A 22 -7.33 2.58 -4.70
CA PHE A 22 -5.89 2.68 -4.49
C PHE A 22 -5.34 1.59 -3.56
N GLU A 23 -6.13 1.10 -2.61
CA GLU A 23 -5.78 -0.01 -1.74
C GLU A 23 -6.18 -1.34 -2.37
N ILE A 24 -7.44 -1.47 -2.83
CA ILE A 24 -7.98 -2.78 -3.23
C ILE A 24 -7.31 -3.36 -4.47
N HIS A 25 -6.78 -2.52 -5.36
CA HIS A 25 -6.06 -2.99 -6.54
C HIS A 25 -4.72 -3.64 -6.20
N GLU A 26 -4.14 -3.35 -5.04
CA GLU A 26 -2.90 -3.99 -4.59
C GLU A 26 -3.12 -5.44 -4.13
N TYR A 27 -4.36 -5.81 -3.81
CA TYR A 27 -4.69 -7.17 -3.37
C TYR A 27 -4.82 -8.15 -4.53
N LEU A 28 -5.39 -7.69 -5.66
CA LEU A 28 -5.73 -8.57 -6.79
C LEU A 28 -4.52 -9.35 -7.33
N PRO A 29 -3.34 -8.75 -7.56
CA PRO A 29 -2.20 -9.47 -8.10
C PRO A 29 -1.70 -10.64 -7.24
N TYR A 30 -2.06 -10.69 -5.95
CA TYR A 30 -1.69 -11.78 -5.04
C TYR A 30 -2.72 -12.92 -5.00
N LEU A 31 -3.82 -12.79 -5.72
CA LEU A 31 -4.81 -13.85 -5.85
C LEU A 31 -4.45 -14.79 -7.01
N ASP A 32 -4.72 -16.08 -6.84
CA ASP A 32 -4.82 -16.98 -7.98
C ASP A 32 -6.04 -16.64 -8.84
N TYR A 33 -6.09 -17.18 -10.06
CA TYR A 33 -7.17 -16.87 -10.98
C TYR A 33 -8.54 -17.28 -10.44
N GLU A 34 -8.63 -18.41 -9.72
CA GLU A 34 -9.91 -18.91 -9.20
C GLU A 34 -10.52 -17.96 -8.17
N HIS A 35 -9.68 -17.33 -7.34
CA HIS A 35 -10.10 -16.33 -6.37
C HIS A 35 -10.25 -14.93 -6.98
N ALA A 36 -9.45 -14.59 -7.98
CA ALA A 36 -9.47 -13.29 -8.63
C ALA A 36 -10.64 -13.12 -9.61
N LYS A 37 -11.05 -14.18 -10.33
CA LYS A 37 -11.94 -14.12 -11.51
C LYS A 37 -13.23 -13.32 -11.30
N SER A 38 -13.80 -13.35 -10.09
CA SER A 38 -15.03 -12.61 -9.77
C SER A 38 -14.86 -11.09 -9.73
N PHE A 39 -13.63 -10.61 -9.64
CA PHE A 39 -13.27 -9.19 -9.60
C PHE A 39 -12.69 -8.69 -10.93
N LEU A 40 -12.38 -9.61 -11.85
CA LEU A 40 -11.77 -9.27 -13.13
C LEU A 40 -12.80 -8.73 -14.11
N LYS A 41 -12.32 -7.94 -15.07
CA LYS A 41 -13.15 -7.52 -16.21
C LYS A 41 -13.58 -8.76 -17.01
N LYS A 42 -14.75 -8.69 -17.63
CA LYS A 42 -15.23 -9.75 -18.52
C LYS A 42 -14.18 -10.02 -19.62
N GLY A 43 -13.88 -11.30 -19.85
CA GLY A 43 -12.98 -11.74 -20.92
C GLY A 43 -11.52 -11.93 -20.51
N VAL A 44 -11.15 -11.70 -19.24
CA VAL A 44 -9.83 -12.14 -18.74
C VAL A 44 -9.85 -13.65 -18.55
N GLU A 45 -8.96 -14.36 -19.24
CA GLU A 45 -8.80 -15.82 -19.11
C GLU A 45 -7.67 -16.19 -18.15
N SER A 46 -7.69 -17.42 -17.62
CA SER A 46 -6.68 -17.93 -16.69
C SER A 46 -5.25 -17.86 -17.26
N LYS A 47 -5.08 -18.12 -18.56
CA LYS A 47 -3.78 -18.05 -19.25
C LYS A 47 -3.18 -16.62 -19.28
N ASP A 48 -4.04 -15.61 -19.19
CA ASP A 48 -3.66 -14.20 -19.24
C ASP A 48 -3.50 -13.62 -17.82
N TRP A 49 -3.75 -14.43 -16.78
CA TRP A 49 -3.65 -14.02 -15.39
C TRP A 49 -2.21 -14.18 -14.87
N GLY A 50 -1.52 -13.06 -14.73
CA GLY A 50 -0.24 -12.99 -14.05
C GLY A 50 -0.39 -12.73 -12.56
N GLN A 51 0.18 -13.59 -11.73
CA GLN A 51 0.35 -13.31 -10.30
C GLN A 51 1.58 -12.42 -10.07
N GLU A 52 1.48 -11.56 -9.06
CA GLU A 52 2.60 -10.77 -8.56
C GLU A 52 3.73 -11.70 -8.09
N ARG A 53 4.96 -11.34 -8.45
CA ARG A 53 6.15 -12.13 -8.13
C ARG A 53 6.90 -11.55 -6.94
N MET A 54 6.77 -10.25 -6.71
CA MET A 54 7.33 -9.61 -5.53
C MET A 54 6.47 -9.92 -4.31
N THR A 55 7.13 -10.23 -3.20
CA THR A 55 6.51 -10.23 -1.88
C THR A 55 6.07 -8.81 -1.51
N PRO A 56 5.09 -8.64 -0.59
CA PRO A 56 4.69 -7.31 -0.13
C PRO A 56 5.86 -6.49 0.44
N ILE A 57 6.82 -7.15 1.09
CA ILE A 57 8.04 -6.51 1.62
C ILE A 57 8.90 -5.95 0.48
N GLU A 58 9.06 -6.70 -0.62
CA GLU A 58 9.81 -6.23 -1.79
C GLU A 58 9.12 -5.04 -2.45
N LYS A 59 7.78 -5.06 -2.57
CA LYS A 59 7.00 -3.91 -3.07
C LYS A 59 7.21 -2.65 -2.23
N ILE A 60 7.14 -2.78 -0.90
CA ILE A 60 7.37 -1.66 0.02
C ILE A 60 8.77 -1.07 -0.21
N LYS A 61 9.80 -1.93 -0.31
CA LYS A 61 11.19 -1.49 -0.52
C LYS A 61 11.40 -0.82 -1.88
N ASP A 62 10.89 -1.42 -2.95
CA ASP A 62 10.97 -0.91 -4.32
C ASP A 62 10.26 0.45 -4.47
N TYR A 63 9.09 0.58 -3.86
CA TYR A 63 8.25 1.78 -3.96
C TYR A 63 8.69 2.92 -3.02
N MET A 64 9.54 2.64 -2.02
CA MET A 64 9.83 3.58 -0.93
C MET A 64 10.36 4.93 -1.43
N LYS A 65 11.33 4.91 -2.34
CA LYS A 65 11.89 6.14 -2.93
C LYS A 65 10.80 6.98 -3.59
N PHE A 66 9.92 6.35 -4.36
CA PHE A 66 8.84 7.05 -5.04
C PHE A 66 7.87 7.69 -4.06
N ALA A 67 7.50 6.97 -2.99
CA ALA A 67 6.62 7.51 -1.94
C ALA A 67 7.22 8.75 -1.28
N TRP A 68 8.51 8.71 -0.94
CA TRP A 68 9.23 9.87 -0.41
C TRP A 68 9.32 11.03 -1.41
N ASP A 69 9.59 10.76 -2.69
CA ASP A 69 9.59 11.81 -3.73
C ASP A 69 8.23 12.54 -3.79
N LYS A 70 7.11 11.85 -3.54
CA LYS A 70 5.77 12.49 -3.48
C LYS A 70 5.58 13.33 -2.23
N ALA A 71 6.05 12.85 -1.10
CA ALA A 71 5.96 13.55 0.17
C ALA A 71 6.85 14.81 0.19
N ASN A 72 8.11 14.70 -0.24
CA ASN A 72 9.05 15.82 -0.38
C ASN A 72 8.54 16.87 -1.37
N GLY A 73 7.98 16.41 -2.51
CA GLY A 73 7.37 17.30 -3.51
C GLY A 73 6.01 17.88 -3.10
N CYS A 74 5.56 17.70 -1.86
CA CYS A 74 4.32 18.23 -1.32
C CYS A 74 3.08 17.89 -2.18
N ARG A 75 3.07 16.70 -2.79
CA ARG A 75 2.02 16.26 -3.72
C ARG A 75 0.90 15.53 -2.98
N GLY A 76 0.04 16.28 -2.28
CA GLY A 76 -1.07 15.78 -1.43
C GLY A 76 -1.74 14.48 -1.89
N ILE A 77 -2.38 14.50 -3.07
CA ILE A 77 -3.09 13.33 -3.61
C ILE A 77 -2.15 12.14 -3.85
N SER A 78 -0.96 12.40 -4.40
CA SER A 78 0.01 11.34 -4.72
C SER A 78 0.64 10.73 -3.47
N ALA A 79 0.90 11.56 -2.46
CA ALA A 79 1.45 11.13 -1.18
C ALA A 79 0.41 10.32 -0.38
N GLY A 80 -0.83 10.80 -0.28
CA GLY A 80 -1.92 10.05 0.34
C GLY A 80 -2.18 8.70 -0.34
N ARG A 81 -2.19 8.67 -1.68
CA ARG A 81 -2.26 7.42 -2.45
C ARG A 81 -1.11 6.46 -2.14
N SER A 82 0.10 6.99 -1.99
CA SER A 82 1.28 6.17 -1.64
C SER A 82 1.08 5.46 -0.30
N LEU A 83 0.51 6.13 0.70
CA LEU A 83 0.18 5.50 1.98
C LEU A 83 -0.90 4.42 1.85
N GLN A 84 -1.88 4.58 0.97
CA GLN A 84 -2.89 3.54 0.74
C GLN A 84 -2.30 2.27 0.12
N HIS A 85 -1.33 2.41 -0.80
CA HIS A 85 -0.56 1.26 -1.29
C HIS A 85 0.20 0.58 -0.15
N MET A 86 0.87 1.36 0.71
CA MET A 86 1.60 0.82 1.87
C MET A 86 0.67 0.09 2.85
N VAL A 87 -0.53 0.60 3.13
CA VAL A 87 -1.53 -0.06 3.98
C VAL A 87 -1.90 -1.44 3.42
N ALA A 88 -2.10 -1.56 2.10
CA ALA A 88 -2.38 -2.84 1.49
C ALA A 88 -1.23 -3.84 1.67
N TRP A 89 0.01 -3.41 1.39
CA TRP A 89 1.18 -4.28 1.48
C TRP A 89 1.53 -4.68 2.92
N LEU A 90 1.43 -3.76 3.88
CA LEU A 90 1.57 -4.05 5.31
C LEU A 90 0.54 -5.10 5.77
N TRP A 91 -0.71 -4.96 5.31
CA TRP A 91 -1.77 -5.90 5.67
C TRP A 91 -1.54 -7.29 5.07
N LEU A 92 -1.11 -7.34 3.80
CA LEU A 92 -0.69 -8.57 3.12
C LEU A 92 0.48 -9.25 3.84
N ASP A 93 1.38 -8.47 4.45
CA ASP A 93 2.52 -8.95 5.22
C ASP A 93 2.20 -9.30 6.69
N ARG A 94 0.91 -9.28 7.10
CA ARG A 94 0.45 -9.58 8.47
C ARG A 94 0.93 -8.59 9.53
N GLN A 95 1.18 -7.33 9.16
CA GLN A 95 1.53 -6.26 10.10
C GLN A 95 0.28 -5.69 10.81
N ASP A 96 -0.64 -6.54 11.27
CA ASP A 96 -1.91 -6.14 11.89
C ASP A 96 -1.70 -5.26 13.12
N LYS A 97 -0.73 -5.63 13.97
CA LYS A 97 -0.43 -4.89 15.20
C LYS A 97 0.05 -3.48 14.86
N PHE A 98 1.01 -3.38 13.95
CA PHE A 98 1.50 -2.11 13.46
C PHE A 98 0.35 -1.28 12.89
N LEU A 99 -0.44 -1.84 11.96
CA LEU A 99 -1.60 -1.14 11.39
C LEU A 99 -2.62 -0.73 12.45
N LYS A 100 -2.88 -1.55 13.48
CA LYS A 100 -3.82 -1.16 14.55
C LYS A 100 -3.30 -0.01 15.40
N GLU A 101 -2.01 0.02 15.69
CA GLU A 101 -1.36 1.04 16.52
C GLU A 101 -1.09 2.34 15.72
N TRP A 102 -0.95 2.23 14.40
CA TRP A 102 -0.41 3.28 13.54
C TRP A 102 -1.39 3.81 12.47
N ASN A 103 -2.43 3.06 12.07
CA ASN A 103 -3.33 3.43 10.96
C ASN A 103 -4.30 4.58 11.29
N ASN A 104 -3.93 5.48 12.20
CA ASN A 104 -4.51 6.81 12.24
C ASN A 104 -3.97 7.61 11.05
N LEU A 105 -4.47 7.31 9.85
CA LEU A 105 -4.44 8.24 8.71
C LEU A 105 -5.16 9.56 9.03
N GLU A 106 -5.83 9.64 10.18
CA GLU A 106 -6.38 10.85 10.77
C GLU A 106 -5.29 11.89 11.12
N ASP A 107 -4.06 11.44 11.42
CA ASP A 107 -2.89 12.29 11.66
C ASP A 107 -2.03 12.46 10.39
N TYR A 108 -2.69 12.68 9.25
CA TYR A 108 -2.00 12.92 7.98
C TYR A 108 -1.35 14.31 7.98
N GLU A 109 -0.07 14.34 8.35
CA GLU A 109 0.75 15.55 8.35
C GLU A 109 2.02 15.36 7.52
N TYR A 110 2.56 16.49 7.06
CA TYR A 110 3.78 16.60 6.28
C TYR A 110 3.78 15.65 5.09
N TYR A 111 2.63 15.55 4.42
CA TYR A 111 2.42 14.65 3.29
C TYR A 111 2.74 13.18 3.59
N GLY A 112 2.50 12.73 4.83
CA GLY A 112 2.71 11.35 5.22
C GLY A 112 4.14 10.98 5.61
N LYS A 113 5.05 11.95 5.80
CA LYS A 113 6.43 11.65 6.19
C LYS A 113 6.56 10.89 7.52
N PRO A 114 5.83 11.22 8.60
CA PRO A 114 5.86 10.42 9.84
C PRO A 114 5.47 8.97 9.60
N GLN A 115 4.48 8.74 8.74
CA GLN A 115 4.05 7.43 8.31
C GLN A 115 5.17 6.69 7.56
N LEU A 116 5.80 7.34 6.58
CA LEU A 116 6.91 6.72 5.83
C LEU A 116 8.11 6.38 6.73
N ILE A 117 8.43 7.21 7.72
CA ILE A 117 9.48 6.93 8.72
C ILE A 117 9.16 5.63 9.47
N ALA A 118 7.97 5.51 10.04
CA ALA A 118 7.59 4.33 10.82
C ALA A 118 7.61 3.04 9.99
N ILE A 119 7.16 3.10 8.73
CA ILE A 119 7.25 1.96 7.80
C ILE A 119 8.70 1.60 7.53
N CYS A 120 9.55 2.60 7.29
CA CYS A 120 10.97 2.37 7.06
C CYS A 120 11.63 1.72 8.29
N GLU A 121 11.33 2.19 9.50
CA GLU A 121 11.83 1.61 10.75
C GLU A 121 11.37 0.16 10.93
N LEU A 122 10.10 -0.15 10.62
CA LEU A 122 9.57 -1.52 10.68
C LEU A 122 10.35 -2.48 9.78
N TYR A 123 10.79 -2.04 8.60
CA TYR A 123 11.47 -2.87 7.60
C TYR A 123 12.99 -2.68 7.52
N GLY A 124 13.59 -1.88 8.41
CA GLY A 124 15.02 -1.58 8.42
C GLY A 124 15.50 -0.82 7.17
N ILE A 125 14.65 0.03 6.59
CA ILE A 125 15.00 0.91 5.47
C ILE A 125 15.60 2.20 6.04
N ASP A 126 16.76 2.62 5.57
CA ASP A 126 17.35 3.90 5.97
C ASP A 126 16.58 5.06 5.32
N TRP A 127 15.56 5.58 6.02
CA TRP A 127 14.72 6.67 5.50
C TRP A 127 15.45 8.00 5.37
N LYS A 128 16.57 8.19 6.10
CA LYS A 128 17.32 9.46 6.08
C LYS A 128 17.92 9.75 4.71
N GLN A 129 18.16 8.71 3.91
CA GLN A 129 18.62 8.86 2.53
C GLN A 129 17.57 9.49 1.60
N TYR A 130 16.28 9.45 1.99
CA TYR A 130 15.16 9.97 1.20
C TYR A 130 14.56 11.25 1.76
N ASP A 131 14.67 11.50 3.06
CA ASP A 131 14.09 12.67 3.71
C ASP A 131 14.84 13.97 3.36
N ASP A 132 14.10 15.01 3.02
CA ASP A 132 14.64 16.36 2.75
C ASP A 132 14.77 17.22 4.03
N GLY A 133 14.31 16.72 5.18
CA GLY A 133 14.31 17.42 6.47
C GLY A 133 13.21 18.48 6.62
N ILE A 134 12.36 18.68 5.63
CA ILE A 134 11.30 19.69 5.63
C ILE A 134 10.02 19.10 6.21
N ARG A 135 9.38 19.85 7.12
CA ARG A 135 8.08 19.54 7.73
C ARG A 135 7.12 20.69 7.50
N THR A 136 6.47 20.69 6.34
CA THR A 136 5.43 21.67 5.95
C THR A 136 4.21 20.94 5.38
N ASN A 137 3.02 21.50 5.59
CA ASN A 137 1.77 21.12 4.90
C ASN A 137 1.40 22.09 3.77
N ILE A 138 2.26 23.09 3.54
CA ILE A 138 2.13 24.08 2.46
C ILE A 138 3.14 23.69 1.39
N GLY A 139 2.64 23.36 0.21
CA GLY A 139 3.40 22.99 -0.98
C GLY A 139 3.40 24.04 -2.07
#